data_AF-A0A7J9CF14-F1
#
_entry.id   AF-A0A7J9CF14-F1
#
_cell.length_a   1.000
_cell.length_b   1.000
_cell.length_c   1.000
_cell.angle_alpha   90.00
_cell.angle_beta   90.00
_cell.angle_gamma   90.00
#
_symmetry.space_group_name_H-M   'P 1'
#
loop_
_entity.id
_entity.type
_entity.pdbx_description
1 polymer ?
#
loop_
_entity_poly.entity_id
_entity_poly.type
_entity_poly.pdbx_seq_one_letter_code
_entity_poly.pdbx_strand_id
1 'polypeptide(L)'
;VHIAYGCGITLQFVHNVIIHNIHIHRVVRSSGGLIRDSEDHYGFRTVGDGDGISIFGSSRIWLDHISMSECQDGLIDAIQGSTAITISNCHFTHHDHVILLGASDVYSKDQYMQVTLAFNHFGKELIQRMPRCRWGYFHVITHRNYAPESEWRNWIWRSEGDRFMNGAFFVTSGPPSPPHLKLKKKDIIKAKPATFVGRLTKFSGTLKCKEGVKC
;
A
#
# COMPACT_ATOMS: atom_id res chain seq x y z
N VAL A 1 -16.81 -8.91 -6.14
CA VAL A 1 -16.53 -8.31 -7.48
C VAL A 1 -15.08 -8.61 -7.83
N HIS A 2 -14.79 -8.95 -9.09
CA HIS A 2 -13.43 -9.18 -9.58
C HIS A 2 -13.10 -8.18 -10.69
N ILE A 3 -11.92 -7.58 -10.61
CA ILE A 3 -11.29 -6.77 -11.67
C ILE A 3 -10.09 -7.55 -12.16
N ALA A 4 -10.11 -7.98 -13.42
CA ALA A 4 -9.10 -8.87 -13.97
C ALA A 4 -9.05 -8.87 -15.50
N TYR A 5 -7.92 -9.34 -16.05
CA TYR A 5 -7.67 -9.57 -17.47
C TYR A 5 -7.71 -8.31 -18.36
N GLY A 6 -7.79 -7.14 -17.76
CA GLY A 6 -7.80 -5.82 -18.40
C GLY A 6 -6.99 -4.82 -17.57
N CYS A 7 -7.37 -3.55 -17.60
CA CYS A 7 -6.72 -2.51 -16.79
C CYS A 7 -7.09 -2.61 -15.29
N GLY A 8 -6.21 -2.05 -14.46
CA GLY A 8 -6.45 -1.86 -13.03
C GLY A 8 -7.22 -0.57 -12.73
N ILE A 9 -7.15 -0.12 -11.48
CA ILE A 9 -7.79 1.11 -11.04
C ILE A 9 -6.76 2.24 -10.97
N THR A 10 -7.06 3.40 -11.55
CA THR A 10 -6.24 4.61 -11.41
C THR A 10 -6.97 5.69 -10.63
N LEU A 11 -6.35 6.16 -9.55
CA LEU A 11 -6.79 7.29 -8.73
C LEU A 11 -5.85 8.46 -8.97
N GLN A 12 -6.18 9.33 -9.93
CA GLN A 12 -5.32 10.44 -10.34
C GLN A 12 -5.95 11.80 -10.00
N PHE A 13 -5.25 12.60 -9.19
CA PHE A 13 -5.66 13.93 -8.72
C PHE A 13 -7.02 13.97 -8.01
N VAL A 14 -7.37 12.87 -7.33
CA VAL A 14 -8.64 12.73 -6.60
C VAL A 14 -8.42 12.71 -5.10
N HIS A 15 -9.50 12.89 -4.35
CA HIS A 15 -9.46 12.75 -2.92
C HIS A 15 -10.75 12.18 -2.34
N ASN A 16 -10.67 11.63 -1.12
CA ASN A 16 -11.81 11.02 -0.40
C ASN A 16 -12.35 9.77 -1.11
N VAL A 17 -11.49 8.80 -1.38
CA VAL A 17 -11.88 7.55 -2.06
C VAL A 17 -11.71 6.37 -1.12
N ILE A 18 -12.72 5.50 -1.08
CA ILE A 18 -12.67 4.19 -0.42
C ILE A 18 -12.81 3.11 -1.49
N ILE A 19 -11.85 2.19 -1.54
CA ILE A 19 -11.97 0.96 -2.32
C ILE A 19 -12.01 -0.18 -1.33
N HIS A 20 -13.15 -0.88 -1.30
CA HIS A 20 -13.41 -1.89 -0.28
C HIS A 20 -14.00 -3.17 -0.86
N ASN A 21 -13.54 -4.30 -0.33
CA ASN A 21 -14.13 -5.62 -0.56
C ASN A 21 -14.20 -6.09 -2.03
N ILE A 22 -13.08 -5.96 -2.75
CA ILE A 22 -12.96 -6.42 -4.14
C ILE A 22 -11.71 -7.29 -4.36
N HIS A 23 -11.77 -8.13 -5.39
CA HIS A 23 -10.64 -8.88 -5.90
C HIS A 23 -10.02 -8.15 -7.09
N ILE A 24 -8.70 -7.99 -7.11
CA ILE A 24 -7.97 -7.44 -8.26
C ILE A 24 -6.85 -8.41 -8.61
N HIS A 25 -6.89 -9.01 -9.80
CA HIS A 25 -5.87 -9.99 -10.19
C HIS A 25 -5.70 -10.04 -11.70
N ARG A 26 -4.52 -10.45 -12.17
CA ARG A 26 -4.25 -10.60 -13.63
C ARG A 26 -4.58 -9.35 -14.42
N VAL A 27 -4.31 -8.19 -13.81
CA VAL A 27 -4.31 -6.91 -14.53
C VAL A 27 -3.16 -6.93 -15.52
N VAL A 28 -3.42 -6.44 -16.73
CA VAL A 28 -2.46 -6.37 -17.82
C VAL A 28 -2.24 -4.93 -18.24
N ARG A 29 -1.14 -4.69 -18.94
CA ARG A 29 -0.80 -3.40 -19.54
C ARG A 29 -1.92 -2.95 -20.48
N SER A 30 -2.22 -1.65 -20.47
CA SER A 30 -3.25 -1.06 -21.32
C SER A 30 -2.67 0.01 -22.23
N SER A 31 -3.23 0.17 -23.43
CA SER A 31 -2.75 1.13 -24.43
C SER A 31 -3.03 2.60 -24.07
N GLY A 32 -3.86 2.85 -23.04
CA GLY A 32 -4.40 4.18 -22.78
C GLY A 32 -5.38 4.64 -23.87
N GLY A 33 -5.59 5.95 -23.98
CA GLY A 33 -6.47 6.58 -24.96
C GLY A 33 -7.43 7.61 -24.33
N LEU A 34 -8.44 8.02 -25.09
CA LEU A 34 -9.55 8.83 -24.57
C LEU A 34 -10.46 7.95 -23.72
N ILE A 35 -10.46 8.20 -22.41
CA ILE A 35 -11.22 7.43 -21.43
C ILE A 35 -12.17 8.37 -20.71
N ARG A 36 -13.43 7.97 -20.60
CA ARG A 36 -14.42 8.69 -19.80
C ARG A 36 -14.03 8.61 -18.32
N ASP A 37 -13.86 9.76 -17.67
CA ASP A 37 -13.44 9.84 -16.26
C ASP A 37 -14.43 10.63 -15.37
N SER A 38 -15.47 11.24 -15.95
CA SER A 38 -16.69 11.68 -15.27
C SER A 38 -17.94 11.36 -16.12
N GLU A 39 -19.13 11.74 -15.66
CA GLU A 39 -20.37 11.56 -16.44
C GLU A 39 -20.35 12.32 -17.78
N ASP A 40 -19.64 13.45 -17.82
CA ASP A 40 -19.63 14.43 -18.91
C ASP A 40 -18.24 14.69 -19.52
N HIS A 41 -17.17 14.09 -18.99
CA HIS A 41 -15.79 14.36 -19.43
C HIS A 41 -15.04 13.09 -19.89
N TYR A 42 -14.18 13.29 -20.89
CA TYR A 42 -13.21 12.33 -21.38
C TYR A 42 -11.80 12.91 -21.24
N GLY A 43 -10.96 12.25 -20.46
CA GLY A 43 -9.56 12.57 -20.33
C GLY A 43 -8.69 11.66 -21.20
N PHE A 44 -7.63 12.21 -21.78
CA PHE A 44 -6.58 11.38 -22.36
C PHE A 44 -5.77 10.72 -21.24
N ARG A 45 -5.66 9.39 -21.29
CA ARG A 45 -4.84 8.58 -20.37
C ARG A 45 -3.70 7.95 -21.15
N THR A 46 -2.50 8.00 -20.58
CA THR A 46 -1.32 7.34 -21.14
C THR A 46 -1.45 5.82 -20.98
N VAL A 47 -0.50 5.09 -21.57
CA VAL A 47 -0.33 3.65 -21.33
C VAL A 47 -0.26 3.40 -19.83
N GLY A 48 -1.04 2.43 -19.34
CA GLY A 48 -0.95 1.95 -17.97
C GLY A 48 -0.08 0.70 -17.91
N ASP A 49 0.85 0.65 -16.97
CA ASP A 49 1.92 -0.37 -16.92
C ASP A 49 1.43 -1.77 -16.54
N GLY A 50 0.24 -1.86 -15.94
CA GLY A 50 -0.38 -3.11 -15.51
C GLY A 50 -0.45 -3.27 -14.00
N ASP A 51 -0.42 -2.16 -13.26
CA ASP A 51 -0.64 -2.14 -11.82
C ASP A 51 -2.09 -2.47 -11.45
N GLY A 52 -2.29 -3.16 -10.34
CA GLY A 52 -3.62 -3.39 -9.78
C GLY A 52 -4.34 -2.09 -9.40
N ILE A 53 -3.69 -1.24 -8.59
CA ILE A 53 -4.17 0.08 -8.18
C ILE A 53 -3.01 1.09 -8.27
N SER A 54 -3.15 2.12 -9.10
CA SER A 54 -2.21 3.25 -9.18
C SER A 54 -2.82 4.52 -8.56
N ILE A 55 -2.15 5.08 -7.56
CA ILE A 55 -2.53 6.32 -6.84
C ILE A 55 -1.54 7.42 -7.22
N PHE A 56 -2.02 8.43 -7.93
CA PHE A 56 -1.19 9.49 -8.50
C PHE A 56 -1.67 10.87 -8.03
N GLY A 57 -0.83 11.60 -7.27
CA GLY A 57 -1.15 12.94 -6.78
C GLY A 57 -2.49 13.03 -6.04
N SER A 58 -2.88 11.96 -5.34
CA SER A 58 -4.21 11.83 -4.72
C SER A 58 -4.11 11.81 -3.19
N SER A 59 -5.19 12.15 -2.48
CA SER A 59 -5.17 12.21 -1.01
C SER A 59 -6.42 11.65 -0.32
N ARG A 60 -6.29 11.22 0.94
CA ARG A 60 -7.41 10.66 1.72
C ARG A 60 -8.02 9.44 1.00
N ILE A 61 -7.17 8.42 0.84
CA ILE A 61 -7.51 7.16 0.17
C ILE A 61 -7.51 6.04 1.21
N TRP A 62 -8.56 5.23 1.20
CA TRP A 62 -8.65 4.03 2.04
C TRP A 62 -8.85 2.79 1.18
N LEU A 63 -7.84 1.92 1.18
CA LEU A 63 -7.90 0.60 0.55
C LEU A 63 -8.12 -0.44 1.65
N ASP A 64 -9.26 -1.14 1.62
CA ASP A 64 -9.65 -2.01 2.72
C ASP A 64 -10.27 -3.34 2.27
N HIS A 65 -9.89 -4.46 2.91
CA HIS A 65 -10.44 -5.78 2.57
C HIS A 65 -10.32 -6.13 1.07
N ILE A 66 -9.20 -5.76 0.45
CA ILE A 66 -8.91 -6.09 -0.95
C ILE A 66 -8.06 -7.36 -1.02
N SER A 67 -8.37 -8.25 -1.94
CA SER A 67 -7.53 -9.41 -2.27
C SER A 67 -6.83 -9.17 -3.60
N MET A 68 -5.49 -9.19 -3.63
CA MET A 68 -4.72 -8.90 -4.85
C MET A 68 -3.63 -9.95 -5.15
N SER A 69 -3.45 -10.27 -6.42
CA SER A 69 -2.44 -11.22 -6.89
C SER A 69 -2.13 -11.06 -8.40
N GLU A 70 -0.97 -11.54 -8.85
CA GLU A 70 -0.69 -11.78 -10.28
C GLU A 70 -0.98 -10.60 -11.24
N CYS A 71 -0.81 -9.34 -10.82
CA CYS A 71 -0.84 -8.22 -11.77
C CYS A 71 0.44 -8.22 -12.62
N GLN A 72 0.41 -7.52 -13.76
CA GLN A 72 1.54 -7.52 -14.68
C GLN A 72 2.75 -6.73 -14.17
N ASP A 73 2.53 -5.58 -13.51
CA ASP A 73 3.61 -4.81 -12.88
C ASP A 73 3.50 -4.83 -11.34
N GLY A 74 3.01 -3.76 -10.69
CA GLY A 74 2.78 -3.74 -9.24
C GLY A 74 1.38 -4.16 -8.81
N LEU A 75 1.17 -4.46 -7.51
CA LEU A 75 -0.22 -4.51 -6.99
C LEU A 75 -0.71 -3.10 -6.66
N ILE A 76 0.04 -2.35 -5.84
CA ILE A 76 -0.34 -1.00 -5.41
C ILE A 76 0.83 -0.04 -5.54
N ASP A 77 0.65 0.99 -6.35
CA ASP A 77 1.62 2.07 -6.52
C ASP A 77 1.03 3.38 -6.02
N ALA A 78 1.74 4.10 -5.14
CA ALA A 78 1.37 5.44 -4.69
C ALA A 78 2.54 6.40 -4.88
N ILE A 79 2.35 7.40 -5.74
CA ILE A 79 3.42 8.29 -6.20
C ILE A 79 2.95 9.73 -6.32
N GLN A 80 3.88 10.62 -6.68
CA GLN A 80 3.58 11.96 -7.19
C GLN A 80 2.89 12.88 -6.18
N GLY A 81 3.33 12.82 -4.92
CA GLY A 81 2.81 13.64 -3.83
C GLY A 81 1.53 13.08 -3.22
N SER A 82 1.18 11.82 -3.51
CA SER A 82 0.05 11.17 -2.86
C SER A 82 0.27 11.05 -1.35
N THR A 83 -0.78 11.26 -0.55
CA THR A 83 -0.66 11.30 0.91
C THR A 83 -1.97 11.00 1.64
N ALA A 84 -1.91 10.79 2.96
CA ALA A 84 -3.05 10.38 3.78
C ALA A 84 -3.74 9.12 3.21
N ILE A 85 -2.94 8.05 3.08
CA ILE A 85 -3.39 6.75 2.56
C ILE A 85 -3.41 5.72 3.69
N THR A 86 -4.49 4.97 3.80
CA THR A 86 -4.55 3.77 4.67
C THR A 86 -4.79 2.55 3.81
N ILE A 87 -3.94 1.54 3.97
CA ILE A 87 -4.10 0.21 3.36
C ILE A 87 -4.31 -0.78 4.50
N SER A 88 -5.52 -1.32 4.64
CA SER A 88 -5.86 -2.16 5.78
C SER A 88 -6.61 -3.43 5.44
N ASN A 89 -6.43 -4.47 6.25
CA ASN A 89 -7.14 -5.75 6.11
C ASN A 89 -7.06 -6.36 4.70
N CYS A 90 -6.05 -6.03 3.90
CA CYS A 90 -5.88 -6.57 2.55
C CYS A 90 -5.11 -7.89 2.59
N HIS A 91 -5.27 -8.71 1.54
CA HIS A 91 -4.58 -9.98 1.36
C HIS A 91 -3.82 -9.97 0.04
N PHE A 92 -2.49 -10.15 0.12
CA PHE A 92 -1.59 -10.13 -1.03
C PHE A 92 -0.89 -11.47 -1.18
N THR A 93 -0.86 -12.03 -2.39
CA THR A 93 -0.18 -13.32 -2.68
C THR A 93 0.29 -13.39 -4.13
N HIS A 94 1.19 -14.34 -4.45
CA HIS A 94 1.58 -14.70 -5.82
C HIS A 94 1.97 -13.49 -6.68
N HIS A 95 2.97 -12.73 -6.24
CA HIS A 95 3.35 -11.51 -6.92
C HIS A 95 4.77 -11.03 -6.56
N ASP A 96 5.47 -10.42 -7.52
CA ASP A 96 6.83 -9.92 -7.32
C ASP A 96 6.83 -8.56 -6.60
N HIS A 97 6.21 -7.54 -7.22
CA HIS A 97 6.27 -6.15 -6.80
C HIS A 97 5.00 -5.71 -6.07
N VAL A 98 4.91 -5.92 -4.75
CA VAL A 98 3.63 -5.79 -4.04
C VAL A 98 3.15 -4.34 -3.88
N ILE A 99 3.90 -3.50 -3.15
CA ILE A 99 3.49 -2.12 -2.84
C ILE A 99 4.68 -1.17 -3.01
N LEU A 100 4.58 -0.21 -3.93
CA LEU A 100 5.55 0.88 -4.11
C LEU A 100 4.99 2.20 -3.58
N LEU A 101 5.70 2.82 -2.62
CA LEU A 101 5.36 4.12 -2.05
C LEU A 101 6.48 5.11 -2.35
N GLY A 102 6.27 5.95 -3.37
CA GLY A 102 7.27 6.84 -3.94
C GLY A 102 8.18 6.15 -4.96
N ALA A 103 8.11 6.56 -6.22
CA ALA A 103 8.79 5.90 -7.33
C ALA A 103 10.22 6.42 -7.61
N SER A 104 10.54 7.65 -7.21
CA SER A 104 11.76 8.34 -7.67
C SER A 104 12.56 8.94 -6.51
N ASP A 105 13.87 8.72 -6.52
CA ASP A 105 14.82 9.28 -5.55
C ASP A 105 15.06 10.78 -5.74
N VAL A 106 14.50 11.40 -6.78
CA VAL A 106 14.62 12.84 -7.06
C VAL A 106 13.30 13.60 -6.92
N TYR A 107 12.19 12.93 -6.59
CA TYR A 107 10.88 13.56 -6.46
C TYR A 107 10.57 13.97 -5.02
N SER A 108 11.15 15.09 -4.58
CA SER A 108 11.11 15.56 -3.19
C SER A 108 9.71 15.85 -2.64
N LYS A 109 8.68 16.02 -3.48
CA LYS A 109 7.29 16.20 -3.01
C LYS A 109 6.76 14.98 -2.27
N ASP A 110 7.31 13.79 -2.50
CA ASP A 110 6.94 12.58 -1.74
C ASP A 110 7.39 12.63 -0.27
N GLN A 111 8.20 13.63 0.15
CA GLN A 111 8.55 13.81 1.57
C GLN A 111 7.33 14.09 2.48
N TYR A 112 6.22 14.56 1.89
CA TYR A 112 4.97 14.79 2.59
C TYR A 112 4.00 13.61 2.54
N MET A 113 4.40 12.51 1.89
CA MET A 113 3.61 11.28 1.83
C MET A 113 3.47 10.70 3.23
N GLN A 114 2.23 10.35 3.61
CA GLN A 114 1.91 9.65 4.84
C GLN A 114 1.04 8.45 4.51
N VAL A 115 1.53 7.25 4.81
CA VAL A 115 0.80 6.00 4.58
C VAL A 115 0.80 5.14 5.83
N THR A 116 -0.36 4.58 6.16
CA THR A 116 -0.51 3.55 7.20
C THR A 116 -0.84 2.21 6.57
N LEU A 117 -0.04 1.18 6.89
CA LEU A 117 -0.31 -0.21 6.53
C LEU A 117 -0.62 -0.98 7.81
N ALA A 118 -1.86 -1.45 7.95
CA ALA A 118 -2.33 -2.11 9.16
C ALA A 118 -3.17 -3.36 8.86
N PHE A 119 -2.92 -4.44 9.59
CA PHE A 119 -3.73 -5.67 9.51
C PHE A 119 -3.76 -6.36 8.13
N ASN A 120 -2.84 -6.00 7.24
CA ASN A 120 -2.68 -6.69 5.97
C ASN A 120 -2.03 -8.05 6.18
N HIS A 121 -2.37 -9.00 5.32
CA HIS A 121 -1.73 -10.31 5.25
C HIS A 121 -0.91 -10.42 3.97
N PHE A 122 0.40 -10.37 4.14
CA PHE A 122 1.38 -10.70 3.10
C PHE A 122 1.57 -12.21 3.10
N GLY A 123 0.88 -12.88 2.18
CA GLY A 123 0.83 -14.34 2.11
C GLY A 123 1.99 -14.94 1.34
N LYS A 124 1.77 -16.15 0.84
CA LYS A 124 2.80 -16.92 0.14
C LYS A 124 3.12 -16.32 -1.23
N GLU A 125 4.32 -16.63 -1.69
CA GLU A 125 4.76 -16.34 -3.06
C GLU A 125 4.78 -14.84 -3.38
N LEU A 126 5.05 -14.03 -2.35
CA LEU A 126 5.45 -12.65 -2.50
C LEU A 126 6.97 -12.55 -2.53
N ILE A 127 7.52 -11.76 -3.44
CA ILE A 127 8.98 -11.64 -3.59
C ILE A 127 9.50 -10.40 -2.84
N GLN A 128 8.95 -9.20 -3.10
CA GLN A 128 9.49 -7.95 -2.57
C GLN A 128 8.47 -6.80 -2.48
N ARG A 129 8.91 -5.65 -1.94
CA ARG A 129 8.14 -4.40 -1.80
C ARG A 129 6.90 -4.53 -0.89
N MET A 130 7.06 -4.88 0.40
CA MET A 130 5.92 -5.10 1.31
C MET A 130 5.80 -4.10 2.48
N PRO A 131 6.03 -2.78 2.36
CA PRO A 131 6.17 -1.96 1.14
C PRO A 131 7.60 -1.51 0.79
N ARG A 132 7.91 -1.20 -0.47
CA ARG A 132 9.12 -0.42 -0.82
C ARG A 132 8.81 1.08 -0.73
N CYS A 133 9.55 1.80 0.10
CA CYS A 133 9.27 3.20 0.42
C CYS A 133 10.39 4.16 0.02
N ARG A 134 10.03 5.39 -0.34
CA ARG A 134 10.92 6.55 -0.51
C ARG A 134 10.32 7.81 0.11
N TRP A 135 11.18 8.68 0.62
CA TRP A 135 10.88 10.04 1.14
C TRP A 135 9.95 10.16 2.36
N GLY A 136 8.73 9.64 2.28
CA GLY A 136 7.65 9.95 3.20
C GLY A 136 7.72 9.29 4.58
N TYR A 137 6.64 9.44 5.33
CA TYR A 137 6.40 8.75 6.59
C TYR A 137 5.49 7.54 6.40
N PHE A 138 5.92 6.40 6.92
CA PHE A 138 5.24 5.12 6.75
C PHE A 138 5.08 4.46 8.10
N HIS A 139 3.83 4.32 8.56
CA HIS A 139 3.51 3.52 9.74
C HIS A 139 3.13 2.12 9.28
N VAL A 140 4.05 1.17 9.44
CA VAL A 140 3.87 -0.19 8.94
C VAL A 140 3.93 -1.17 10.11
N ILE A 141 2.86 -1.96 10.26
CA ILE A 141 2.71 -2.90 11.38
C ILE A 141 3.19 -4.32 10.98
N THR A 142 3.79 -4.47 9.79
CA THR A 142 4.36 -5.72 9.25
C THR A 142 5.36 -5.41 8.12
N HIS A 143 6.70 -5.37 8.32
CA HIS A 143 7.62 -5.18 7.18
C HIS A 143 9.12 -5.54 7.34
N ARG A 144 9.79 -5.79 6.19
CA ARG A 144 11.24 -5.75 5.93
C ARG A 144 11.55 -5.11 4.56
N ASN A 145 12.47 -4.13 4.51
CA ASN A 145 12.94 -3.49 3.27
C ASN A 145 14.42 -3.87 2.96
N TYR A 146 14.86 -3.67 1.70
CA TYR A 146 16.24 -3.90 1.24
C TYR A 146 16.82 -2.61 0.63
N ALA A 147 17.91 -2.11 1.21
CA ALA A 147 18.75 -1.03 0.67
C ALA A 147 20.22 -1.28 1.08
N PRO A 148 21.22 -0.71 0.37
CA PRO A 148 22.63 -0.75 0.79
C PRO A 148 22.86 0.01 2.11
N GLU A 149 23.85 -0.42 2.91
CA GLU A 149 24.15 0.18 4.23
C GLU A 149 24.47 1.67 4.19
N SER A 150 25.18 2.11 3.15
CA SER A 150 25.50 3.53 2.93
C SER A 150 24.26 4.41 2.85
N GLU A 151 23.12 3.85 2.44
CA GLU A 151 21.86 4.55 2.25
C GLU A 151 20.98 4.47 3.51
N TRP A 152 20.67 3.26 3.98
CA TRP A 152 19.68 3.09 5.06
C TRP A 152 20.18 3.56 6.43
N ARG A 153 21.51 3.62 6.66
CA ARG A 153 22.06 4.01 7.98
C ARG A 153 21.64 5.43 8.41
N ASN A 154 21.31 6.29 7.46
CA ASN A 154 20.86 7.66 7.70
C ASN A 154 19.34 7.78 7.88
N TRP A 155 18.57 6.73 7.59
CA TRP A 155 17.12 6.73 7.74
C TRP A 155 16.71 6.48 9.19
N ILE A 156 15.55 6.98 9.61
CA ILE A 156 14.99 6.67 10.93
C ILE A 156 14.13 5.41 10.80
N TRP A 157 14.71 4.25 11.08
CA TRP A 157 14.01 2.96 11.05
C TRP A 157 13.93 2.35 12.45
N ARG A 158 12.70 2.04 12.86
CA ARG A 158 12.37 1.51 14.19
C ARG A 158 11.45 0.31 14.05
N SER A 159 11.66 -0.65 14.95
CA SER A 159 10.78 -1.81 15.17
C SER A 159 10.37 -1.75 16.64
N GLU A 160 9.07 -1.78 16.91
CA GLU A 160 8.53 -1.71 18.27
C GLU A 160 7.48 -2.81 18.47
N GLY A 161 7.72 -3.71 19.43
CA GLY A 161 6.78 -4.79 19.75
C GLY A 161 6.69 -5.92 18.70
N ASP A 162 7.62 -5.94 17.72
CA ASP A 162 7.68 -6.94 16.66
C ASP A 162 8.09 -8.32 17.18
N ARG A 163 7.52 -9.37 16.56
CA ARG A 163 7.89 -10.77 16.83
C ARG A 163 8.58 -11.35 15.61
N PHE A 164 9.85 -11.66 15.76
CA PHE A 164 10.64 -12.34 14.74
C PHE A 164 10.66 -13.85 14.96
N MET A 165 10.59 -14.62 13.89
CA MET A 165 10.61 -16.09 13.91
C MET A 165 11.62 -16.59 12.86
N ASN A 166 12.14 -17.80 13.05
CA ASN A 166 13.03 -18.47 12.09
C ASN A 166 14.29 -17.65 11.73
N GLY A 167 14.90 -16.98 12.71
CA GLY A 167 16.11 -16.18 12.49
C GLY A 167 15.87 -14.82 11.84
N ALA A 168 14.60 -14.40 11.66
CA ALA A 168 14.30 -13.05 11.24
C ALA A 168 14.82 -12.02 12.26
N PHE A 169 15.22 -10.85 11.77
CA PHE A 169 15.70 -9.74 12.58
C PHE A 169 15.39 -8.42 11.89
N PHE A 170 15.45 -7.32 12.64
CA PHE A 170 15.33 -5.95 12.13
C PHE A 170 16.56 -5.15 12.52
N VAL A 171 17.10 -4.39 11.57
CA VAL A 171 18.24 -3.50 11.81
C VAL A 171 17.72 -2.07 11.93
N THR A 172 17.80 -1.48 13.12
CA THR A 172 17.38 -0.09 13.37
C THR A 172 18.44 0.92 12.94
N SER A 173 18.01 2.12 12.57
CA SER A 173 18.91 3.22 12.17
C SER A 173 18.36 4.60 12.56
N GLY A 174 19.22 5.61 12.46
CA GLY A 174 18.88 7.00 12.72
C GLY A 174 18.68 7.38 14.20
N PRO A 175 18.37 8.66 14.48
CA PRO A 175 18.14 9.19 15.83
C PRO A 175 16.83 8.67 16.48
N PRO A 176 16.72 8.70 17.83
CA PRO A 176 15.60 8.11 18.58
C PRO A 176 14.24 8.80 18.42
N SER A 177 14.17 9.99 17.81
CA SER A 177 12.91 10.70 17.58
C SER A 177 12.97 11.57 16.33
N PRO A 178 12.00 11.51 15.40
CA PRO A 178 11.90 12.48 14.31
C PRO A 178 11.37 13.83 14.87
N PRO A 179 12.10 14.95 14.76
CA PRO A 179 11.73 16.22 15.38
C PRO A 179 10.44 16.86 14.82
N HIS A 180 9.92 16.39 13.68
CA HIS A 180 8.80 17.02 12.97
C HIS A 180 7.51 16.17 12.90
N LEU A 181 7.53 14.93 13.40
CA LEU A 181 6.40 14.03 13.22
C LEU A 181 5.39 14.13 14.38
N LYS A 182 4.44 15.07 14.28
CA LYS A 182 3.32 15.20 15.22
C LYS A 182 2.09 14.48 14.67
N LEU A 183 2.04 13.17 14.80
CA LEU A 183 0.82 12.39 14.52
C LEU A 183 -0.23 12.71 15.59
N LYS A 184 -1.47 13.06 15.20
CA LYS A 184 -2.53 13.25 16.19
C LYS A 184 -3.00 11.89 16.65
N LYS A 185 -3.50 11.80 17.88
CA LYS A 185 -4.04 10.56 18.46
C LYS A 185 -5.14 9.90 17.60
N LYS A 186 -5.85 10.68 16.78
CA LYS A 186 -6.88 10.20 15.83
C LYS A 186 -6.30 9.58 14.55
N ASP A 187 -5.04 9.87 14.25
CA ASP A 187 -4.33 9.41 13.04
C ASP A 187 -3.52 8.14 13.32
N ILE A 188 -3.54 7.65 14.57
CA ILE A 188 -2.74 6.50 15.03
C ILE A 188 -3.67 5.35 15.43
N ILE A 189 -3.47 4.21 14.77
CA ILE A 189 -4.01 2.93 15.22
C ILE A 189 -3.13 2.42 16.36
N LYS A 190 -3.73 2.15 17.52
CA LYS A 190 -2.99 1.54 18.64
C LYS A 190 -2.55 0.13 18.28
N ALA A 191 -1.24 -0.11 18.28
CA ALA A 191 -0.69 -1.44 18.08
C ALA A 191 -1.08 -2.37 19.25
N LYS A 192 -1.32 -3.65 18.92
CA LYS A 192 -1.41 -4.74 19.89
C LYS A 192 -0.11 -5.54 19.87
N PRO A 193 0.19 -6.33 20.92
CA PRO A 193 1.36 -7.21 20.91
C PRO A 193 1.37 -8.11 19.68
N ALA A 194 2.55 -8.37 19.10
CA ALA A 194 2.69 -9.16 17.88
C ALA A 194 2.14 -10.60 17.99
N THR A 195 1.93 -11.13 19.21
CA THR A 195 1.21 -12.40 19.44
C THR A 195 -0.23 -12.40 18.93
N PHE A 196 -0.83 -11.23 18.74
CA PHE A 196 -2.19 -11.07 18.19
C PHE A 196 -2.24 -10.99 16.67
N VAL A 197 -1.09 -10.94 15.96
CA VAL A 197 -1.05 -10.77 14.50
C VAL A 197 -1.93 -11.79 13.77
N GLY A 198 -1.84 -13.07 14.14
CA GLY A 198 -2.67 -14.12 13.54
C GLY A 198 -4.18 -13.93 13.76
N ARG A 199 -4.59 -13.29 14.86
CA ARG A 199 -6.00 -12.98 15.13
C ARG A 199 -6.44 -11.70 14.41
N LEU A 200 -5.57 -10.70 14.35
CA LEU A 200 -5.85 -9.39 13.74
C LEU A 200 -5.93 -9.48 12.21
N THR A 201 -5.16 -10.36 11.61
CA THR A 201 -5.11 -10.57 10.14
C THR A 201 -6.01 -11.72 9.68
N LYS A 202 -6.73 -12.38 10.59
CA LYS A 202 -7.56 -13.57 10.30
C LYS A 202 -8.59 -13.34 9.20
N PHE A 203 -9.14 -12.13 9.13
CA PHE A 203 -10.18 -11.76 8.17
C PHE A 203 -9.64 -10.90 7.03
N SER A 204 -8.32 -10.87 6.83
CA SER A 204 -7.71 -10.15 5.72
C SER A 204 -8.20 -10.65 4.36
N GLY A 205 -8.22 -9.74 3.40
CA GLY A 205 -8.78 -9.94 2.07
C GLY A 205 -10.27 -9.69 2.03
N THR A 206 -10.86 -10.02 0.91
CA THR A 206 -12.28 -9.87 0.61
C THR A 206 -13.18 -10.63 1.57
N LEU A 207 -14.21 -9.94 2.06
CA LEU A 207 -15.25 -10.47 2.92
C LEU A 207 -16.32 -11.21 2.11
N LYS A 208 -16.81 -12.33 2.64
CA LYS A 208 -17.94 -13.08 2.09
C LYS A 208 -19.28 -12.47 2.55
N CYS A 209 -19.46 -11.18 2.25
CA CYS A 209 -20.67 -10.43 2.55
C CYS A 209 -21.87 -10.93 1.72
N LYS A 210 -23.06 -10.93 2.32
CA LYS A 210 -24.33 -11.16 1.62
C LYS A 210 -25.26 -9.99 1.92
N GLU A 211 -26.04 -9.58 0.93
CA GLU A 211 -27.03 -8.52 1.11
C GLU A 211 -28.00 -8.88 2.25
N GLY A 212 -28.28 -7.92 3.13
CA GLY A 212 -29.12 -8.12 4.32
C GLY A 212 -28.47 -8.90 5.47
N VAL A 213 -27.22 -9.37 5.33
CA VAL A 213 -26.50 -10.11 6.37
C VAL A 213 -25.30 -9.29 6.84
N LYS A 214 -25.07 -9.26 8.15
CA LYS A 214 -23.85 -8.65 8.70
C LYS A 214 -22.62 -9.38 8.16
N CYS A 215 -21.74 -8.58 7.57
CA CYS A 215 -20.31 -8.83 7.60
C CYS A 215 -19.80 -8.35 8.98
#